data_AF-A0A7L4IDR5-F1
#
_entry.id   AF-A0A7L4IDR5-F1
#
_cell.length_a   1.000
_cell.length_b   1.000
_cell.length_c   1.000
_cell.angle_alpha   90.00
_cell.angle_beta   90.00
_cell.angle_gamma   90.00
#
_symmetry.space_group_name_H-M   'P 1'
#
loop_
_entity.id
_entity.type
_entity.pdbx_description
1 polymer ?
#
loop_
_entity_poly.entity_id
_entity_poly.type
_entity_poly.pdbx_seq_one_letter_code
_entity_poly.pdbx_strand_id
1 'polypeptide(L)' 'MEGQLNQDNCVLKVAVKTMKIAICTRGELEDFLSEAVCMKEFDHPNVMKLIGEGTPRSPWGWESCRHPRG' A
#
# COMPACT_ATOMS: atom_id res chain seq x y z
N MET A 1 -1.93 11.71 1.05
CA MET A 1 -0.52 11.50 1.40
C MET A 1 0.15 10.98 0.13
N GLU A 2 1.22 11.62 -0.31
CA GLU A 2 2.04 11.17 -1.43
C GLU A 2 3.30 10.48 -0.90
N GLY A 3 3.77 9.46 -1.62
CA GLY A 3 4.98 8.70 -1.30
C GLY A 3 5.84 8.50 -2.54
N GLN A 4 7.06 8.01 -2.33
CA GLN A 4 7.97 7.66 -3.42
C GLN A 4 8.26 6.16 -3.37
N LEU A 5 8.02 5.47 -4.48
CA LEU A 5 8.34 4.05 -4.66
C LEU A 5 9.54 3.94 -5.61
N ASN A 6 10.61 3.29 -5.17
CA ASN A 6 11.75 2.99 -6.03
C ASN A 6 11.55 1.62 -6.66
N GLN A 7 11.42 1.57 -7.99
CA GLN A 7 11.20 0.35 -8.75
C GLN A 7 12.02 0.41 -10.05
N ASP A 8 12.85 -0.60 -10.30
CA ASP A 8 13.62 -0.77 -11.54
C ASP A 8 14.38 0.50 -11.97
N ASN A 9 15.14 1.09 -11.03
CA ASN A 9 15.88 2.35 -11.20
C ASN A 9 15.01 3.61 -11.45
N CYS A 10 13.70 3.51 -11.32
CA CYS A 10 12.76 4.62 -11.46
C CYS A 10 12.13 4.98 -10.11
N VAL A 11 11.95 6.28 -9.87
CA VAL A 11 11.22 6.78 -8.69
C VAL A 11 9.81 7.17 -9.13
N LEU A 12 8.83 6.40 -8.67
CA LEU A 12 7.41 6.65 -8.92
C LEU A 12 6.82 7.47 -7.77
N LYS A 13 6.14 8.58 -8.12
CA LYS A 13 5.27 9.27 -7.17
C LYS A 13 3.98 8.48 -7.03
N VAL A 14 3.66 8.05 -5.82
CA VAL A 14 2.51 7.21 -5.52
C VAL A 14 1.59 7.87 -4.51
N ALA A 15 0.29 7.61 -4.63
CA ALA A 15 -0.66 7.96 -3.59
C ALA A 15 -0.60 6.87 -2.50
N VAL A 16 -0.47 7.29 -1.25
CA VAL A 16 -0.49 6.39 -0.08
C VAL A 16 -1.79 6.59 0.67
N LYS A 17 -2.57 5.51 0.80
CA LYS A 17 -3.80 5.48 1.59
C LYS A 17 -3.57 4.62 2.83
N THR A 18 -3.51 5.26 3.99
CA THR A 18 -3.42 4.57 5.27
C THR A 18 -4.82 4.34 5.82
N MET A 19 -5.14 3.08 6.16
CA MET A 19 -6.33 2.77 6.94
C MET A 19 -6.07 3.09 8.40
N LYS A 20 -6.98 3.86 9.03
CA LYS A 20 -6.88 4.20 10.46
C LYS A 20 -7.37 3.07 11.39
N ILE A 21 -8.01 2.06 10.83
CA ILE A 21 -8.57 0.92 11.56
C ILE A 21 -7.49 -0.16 11.62
N ALA A 22 -7.32 -0.75 12.80
CA ALA A 22 -6.41 -1.88 12.98
C ALA A 22 -7.10 -3.17 12.54
N ILE A 23 -6.37 -4.02 11.82
CA ILE A 23 -6.75 -5.40 11.56
C ILE A 23 -6.44 -6.18 12.85
N CYS A 24 -7.47 -6.69 13.53
CA CYS A 24 -7.35 -7.27 14.86
C CYS A 24 -7.47 -8.79 14.86
N THR A 25 -8.02 -9.37 13.79
CA THR A 25 -8.27 -10.81 13.67
C THR A 25 -7.65 -11.37 12.38
N ARG A 26 -7.51 -12.71 12.34
CA ARG A 26 -7.05 -13.39 11.13
C ARG A 26 -8.04 -13.23 9.97
N GLY A 27 -9.35 -13.31 10.24
CA GLY A 27 -10.38 -13.16 9.20
C GLY A 27 -10.31 -11.79 8.52
N GLU A 28 -10.21 -10.71 9.32
CA GLU A 28 -10.05 -9.36 8.77
C GLU A 28 -8.77 -9.20 7.93
N LEU A 29 -7.69 -9.90 8.29
CA LEU A 29 -6.46 -9.92 7.51
C LEU A 29 -6.64 -10.67 6.18
N GLU A 30 -7.29 -11.82 6.21
CA GLU A 30 -7.60 -12.62 5.02
C GLU A 30 -8.50 -11.83 4.05
N ASP A 31 -9.54 -11.17 4.57
CA ASP A 31 -10.42 -10.31 3.78
C ASP A 31 -9.64 -9.14 3.15
N PHE A 32 -8.81 -8.44 3.94
CA PHE A 32 -7.95 -7.36 3.44
C PHE A 32 -7.01 -7.82 2.32
N LEU A 33 -6.34 -8.96 2.51
CA LEU A 33 -5.42 -9.50 1.50
C LEU A 33 -6.17 -9.96 0.25
N SER A 34 -7.34 -10.57 0.41
CA SER A 34 -8.19 -10.98 -0.70
C SER A 34 -8.59 -9.79 -1.58
N GLU A 35 -9.06 -8.70 -0.96
CA GLU A 35 -9.37 -7.47 -1.68
C GLU A 35 -8.14 -6.88 -2.38
N ALA A 36 -6.98 -6.84 -1.70
CA ALA A 36 -5.74 -6.33 -2.27
C ALA A 36 -5.30 -7.12 -3.53
N VAL A 37 -5.41 -8.45 -3.50
CA VAL A 37 -5.13 -9.29 -4.68
C VAL A 37 -6.07 -8.94 -5.83
N CYS A 38 -7.38 -8.87 -5.58
CA CYS A 38 -8.35 -8.47 -6.61
C CYS A 38 -8.04 -7.08 -7.18
N MET A 39 -7.67 -6.10 -6.35
CA MET A 39 -7.34 -4.75 -6.80
C MET A 39 -6.04 -4.67 -7.60
N LYS A 40 -5.08 -5.56 -7.35
CA LYS A 40 -3.80 -5.63 -8.07
C LYS A 40 -3.98 -6.15 -9.49
N GLU A 41 -5.01 -6.96 -9.72
CA GLU A 41 -5.36 -7.50 -11.04
C GLU A 41 -6.09 -6.50 -11.95
N PHE A 42 -6.55 -5.37 -11.41
CA PHE A 42 -7.19 -4.35 -12.24
C PHE A 42 -6.19 -3.70 -13.22
N ASP A 43 -6.50 -3.87 -14.51
CA ASP A 43 -5.77 -3.23 -15.61
C ASP A 43 -6.77 -2.61 -16.59
N HIS A 44 -7.19 -1.37 -16.28
CA HIS A 44 -8.14 -0.63 -17.09
C HIS A 44 -7.86 0.87 -16.98
N PRO A 45 -7.94 1.66 -18.07
CA PRO A 45 -7.56 3.08 -18.08
C PRO A 45 -8.33 3.95 -17.07
N ASN A 46 -9.54 3.53 -16.69
CA ASN A 46 -10.39 4.25 -15.74
C ASN A 46 -10.39 3.65 -14.32
N VAL A 47 -9.53 2.67 -14.04
CA VAL A 47 -9.43 2.04 -12.72
C VAL A 47 -8.02 2.24 -12.19
N MET A 48 -7.92 2.76 -10.96
CA MET A 48 -6.62 2.91 -10.32
C MET A 48 -6.04 1.54 -9.97
N LYS A 49 -4.80 1.32 -10.38
CA LYS A 49 -4.06 0.10 -10.07
C LYS A 49 -3.48 0.16 -8.67
N LEU A 50 -3.68 -0.91 -7.89
CA LEU A 50 -2.94 -1.10 -6.65
C LEU A 50 -1.51 -1.53 -6.98
N ILE A 51 -0.54 -0.70 -6.59
CA ILE A 51 0.89 -0.97 -6.82
C ILE A 51 1.44 -1.89 -5.73
N GLY A 52 0.98 -1.71 -4.49
CA GLY A 52 1.30 -2.59 -3.38
C GLY A 52 0.61 -2.19 -2.07
N GLU A 53 0.65 -3.13 -1.14
CA GLU A 53 0.07 -3.05 0.20
C GLU A 53 1.12 -3.40 1.26
N GLY A 54 0.95 -2.89 2.47
CA GLY A 54 1.92 -3.14 3.54
C GLY A 54 1.38 -2.79 4.91
N THR A 55 1.86 -3.50 5.93
CA THR A 55 1.54 -3.22 7.33
C THR A 55 2.65 -2.39 7.98
N PRO A 56 2.37 -1.62 9.05
CA PRO A 56 3.40 -0.86 9.77
C PRO A 56 4.51 -1.72 10.40
N ARG A 57 4.42 -3.04 10.34
CA ARG A 57 5.43 -3.97 10.84
C ARG A 57 6.30 -4.58 9.74
N SER A 58 6.04 -4.30 8.46
CA SER A 58 6.87 -4.82 7.38
C SER A 58 8.18 -4.02 7.26
N PRO A 59 9.35 -4.68 7.17
CA PRO A 59 10.66 -4.00 7.05
C PRO A 59 10.85 -3.22 5.74
N TRP A 60 9.96 -3.36 4.76
CA TRP A 60 10.18 -2.92 3.37
C TRP A 60 9.20 -1.86 2.86
N GLY A 61 8.19 -1.46 3.65
CA GLY A 61 7.00 -0.83 3.04
C GLY A 61 6.70 0.64 3.40
N TRP A 62 6.91 1.05 4.65
CA TRP A 62 6.36 2.32 5.12
C TRP A 62 7.40 3.35 5.53
N GLU A 63 8.62 2.94 5.90
CA GLU A 63 9.63 3.83 6.50
C GLU A 63 10.05 4.95 5.55
N SER A 64 10.06 4.69 4.24
CA SER A 64 10.32 5.68 3.20
C SER A 64 9.19 6.71 3.01
N CYS A 65 8.00 6.46 3.58
CA CYS A 65 6.81 7.33 3.49
C CYS A 65 6.50 8.07 4.80
N ARG A 66 7.27 7.88 5.89
CA ARG A 66 7.10 8.67 7.12
C ARG A 66 7.95 9.94 7.05
N HIS A 67 7.28 11.09 7.10
CA HIS A 67 7.91 12.36 7.45
C HIS A 67 8.61 12.25 8.82
N PRO A 68 9.78 12.88 9.03
CA PRO A 68 10.37 12.97 10.36
C PRO A 68 9.36 13.67 11.27
N ARG A 69 8.97 13.00 12.36
CA ARG A 69 8.22 13.64 13.44
C ARG A 69 9.13 14.69 14.06
N GLY A 70 8.92 15.95 13.68
CA GLY A 70 9.30 17.10 14.49
C GLY A 70 8.42 17.19 15.72
#